data_AF-A0A2E7BAX4-F1
#
_entry.id   AF-A0A2E7BAX4-F1
#
_cell.length_a   1.000
_cell.length_b   1.000
_cell.length_c   1.000
_cell.angle_alpha   90.00
_cell.angle_beta   90.00
_cell.angle_gamma   90.00
#
_symmetry.space_group_name_H-M   'P 1'
#
loop_
_entity.id
_entity.type
_entity.pdbx_description
1 polymer ?
#
loop_
_entity_poly.entity_id
_entity_poly.type
_entity_poly.pdbx_seq_one_letter_code
_entity_poly.pdbx_strand_id
1 'polypeptide(L)'
;MTQTAPHPAGFDFAAALRAGFALFLQVMIGMMLVLTAGIVAVMTAIAGVLIGTAALVMRFAGGRRPRRQAKDAGHETVTLEARRTPRGWTVE
;
A
#
# COMPACT_ATOMS: atom_id res chain seq x y z
N MET A 1 -41.88 37.38 -36.38
CA MET A 1 -42.64 36.57 -35.43
C MET A 1 -41.70 36.17 -34.30
N THR A 2 -41.67 36.94 -33.22
CA THR A 2 -40.82 36.69 -32.05
C THR A 2 -41.56 35.77 -31.10
N GLN A 3 -41.12 34.51 -31.02
CA GLN A 3 -41.65 33.50 -30.11
C GLN A 3 -41.05 33.73 -28.72
N THR A 4 -41.78 34.41 -27.84
CA THR A 4 -41.47 34.47 -26.41
C THR A 4 -41.82 33.13 -25.79
N ALA A 5 -40.81 32.35 -25.39
CA ALA A 5 -41.01 31.14 -24.61
C ALA A 5 -41.73 31.49 -23.29
N PRO A 6 -42.75 30.74 -22.88
CA PRO A 6 -43.40 30.98 -21.60
C PRO A 6 -42.40 30.63 -20.49
N HIS A 7 -41.93 31.63 -19.76
CA HIS A 7 -41.25 31.42 -18.49
C HIS A 7 -42.31 31.00 -17.46
N PRO A 8 -42.27 29.75 -16.92
CA PRO A 8 -43.09 29.43 -15.77
C PRO A 8 -42.56 30.23 -14.57
N ALA A 9 -43.26 31.28 -14.20
CA ALA A 9 -42.96 32.16 -13.06
C ALA A 9 -43.30 31.51 -11.70
N GLY A 10 -43.06 30.20 -11.56
CA GLY A 10 -43.37 29.42 -10.36
C GLY A 10 -42.12 28.69 -9.85
N PHE A 11 -41.96 28.64 -8.53
CA PHE A 11 -40.94 27.82 -7.88
C PHE A 11 -41.11 26.36 -8.29
N ASP A 12 -40.14 25.82 -9.04
CA ASP A 12 -40.14 24.41 -9.43
C ASP A 12 -39.60 23.55 -8.28
N PHE A 13 -40.52 23.21 -7.36
CA PHE A 13 -40.23 22.34 -6.22
C PHE A 13 -39.69 20.97 -6.64
N ALA A 14 -40.12 20.44 -7.79
CA ALA A 14 -39.65 19.15 -8.28
C ALA A 14 -38.18 19.23 -8.72
N ALA A 15 -37.79 20.33 -9.38
CA ALA A 15 -36.39 20.60 -9.71
C ALA A 15 -35.53 20.79 -8.46
N ALA A 16 -36.01 21.56 -7.47
CA ALA A 16 -35.32 21.78 -6.20
C ALA A 16 -35.12 20.46 -5.42
N LEU A 17 -36.14 19.60 -5.38
CA LEU A 17 -36.06 18.30 -4.72
C LEU A 17 -35.06 17.37 -5.41
N ARG A 18 -35.07 17.31 -6.75
CA ARG A 18 -34.10 16.51 -7.54
C ARG A 18 -32.67 17.00 -7.32
N ALA A 19 -32.46 18.31 -7.30
CA ALA A 19 -31.15 18.90 -7.02
C ALA A 19 -30.67 18.55 -5.59
N GLY A 20 -31.57 18.59 -4.60
CA GLY A 20 -31.27 18.17 -3.23
C GLY A 20 -30.87 16.70 -3.14
N PHE A 21 -31.59 15.80 -3.82
CA PHE A 21 -31.24 14.38 -3.88
C PHE A 21 -29.90 14.13 -4.59
N ALA A 22 -29.62 14.84 -5.68
CA ALA A 22 -28.34 14.73 -6.38
C ALA A 22 -27.17 15.15 -5.47
N LEU A 23 -27.32 16.25 -4.74
CA LEU A 23 -26.33 16.70 -3.76
C LEU A 23 -26.15 15.69 -2.63
N PHE A 24 -27.25 15.16 -2.10
CA PHE A 24 -27.22 14.15 -1.05
C PHE A 24 -26.44 12.90 -1.49
N LEU A 25 -26.73 12.38 -2.68
CA LEU A 25 -26.03 11.24 -3.26
C LEU A 25 -24.53 11.53 -3.44
N GLN A 26 -24.19 12.72 -3.95
CA GLN A 26 -22.79 13.12 -4.13
C GLN A 26 -22.03 13.15 -2.80
N VAL A 27 -22.63 13.72 -1.75
CA VAL A 27 -22.04 13.73 -0.41
C VAL A 27 -21.90 12.30 0.13
N MET A 28 -22.91 11.45 -0.07
CA MET A 28 -22.87 10.05 0.38
C MET A 28 -21.71 9.27 -0.28
N ILE A 29 -21.52 9.45 -1.59
CA ILE A 29 -20.41 8.85 -2.33
C ILE A 29 -19.07 9.37 -1.81
N GLY A 30 -18.95 10.68 -1.61
CA GLY A 30 -17.76 11.29 -1.02
C GLY A 30 -17.44 10.72 0.36
N MET A 31 -18.45 10.56 1.22
CA MET A 31 -18.29 9.99 2.56
C MET A 31 -17.82 8.53 2.52
N MET A 32 -18.35 7.72 1.59
CA MET A 32 -17.90 6.34 1.40
C MET A 32 -16.43 6.26 0.96
N LEU A 33 -16.01 7.17 0.07
CA LEU A 33 -14.61 7.24 -0.36
C LEU A 33 -13.69 7.64 0.80
N VAL A 34 -14.07 8.64 1.60
CA VAL A 34 -13.31 9.05 2.79
C VAL A 34 -13.20 7.92 3.80
N LEU A 35 -14.29 7.19 4.05
CA LEU A 35 -14.29 6.05 4.97
C LEU A 35 -13.33 4.95 4.50
N THR A 36 -13.39 4.61 3.21
CA THR A 36 -12.52 3.58 2.61
C THR A 36 -11.06 4.02 2.66
N ALA A 37 -10.77 5.26 2.24
CA ALA A 37 -9.44 5.83 2.31
C ALA A 37 -8.90 5.86 3.76
N GLY A 38 -9.77 6.17 4.73
CA GLY A 38 -9.44 6.15 6.15
C GLY A 38 -9.05 4.77 6.64
N ILE A 39 -9.83 3.73 6.29
CA ILE A 39 -9.52 2.34 6.66
C ILE A 39 -8.17 1.92 6.08
N VAL A 40 -7.94 2.20 4.79
CA VAL A 40 -6.66 1.88 4.13
C VAL A 40 -5.51 2.63 4.80
N ALA A 41 -5.68 3.93 5.06
CA ALA A 41 -4.67 4.75 5.71
C ALA A 41 -4.30 4.22 7.11
N VAL A 42 -5.29 3.82 7.91
CA VAL A 42 -5.07 3.23 9.24
C VAL A 42 -4.31 1.91 9.12
N MET A 43 -4.68 1.03 8.20
CA MET A 43 -3.99 -0.24 7.98
C MET A 43 -2.54 -0.01 7.56
N THR A 44 -2.30 0.92 6.63
CA THR A 44 -0.95 1.29 6.21
C THR A 44 -0.13 1.91 7.34
N ALA A 45 -0.74 2.75 8.18
CA ALA A 45 -0.08 3.33 9.35
C ALA A 45 0.36 2.26 10.35
N ILE A 46 -0.52 1.30 10.66
CA ILE A 46 -0.20 0.17 11.54
C ILE A 46 0.96 -0.65 10.95
N ALA A 47 0.88 -1.01 9.67
CA ALA A 47 1.95 -1.73 8.99
C ALA A 47 3.28 -0.97 9.02
N GLY A 48 3.25 0.34 8.75
CA GLY A 48 4.43 1.21 8.81
C GLY A 48 5.03 1.28 10.21
N VAL A 49 4.20 1.39 11.25
CA VAL A 49 4.66 1.38 12.65
C VAL A 49 5.29 0.03 13.02
N LEU A 50 4.69 -1.10 12.61
CA LEU A 50 5.26 -2.43 12.84
C LEU A 50 6.61 -2.61 12.12
N ILE A 51 6.70 -2.17 10.86
CA ILE A 51 7.96 -2.23 10.11
C ILE A 51 9.02 -1.32 10.74
N GLY A 52 8.64 -0.10 11.12
CA GLY A 52 9.55 0.86 11.75
C GLY A 52 10.06 0.39 13.11
N THR A 53 9.18 -0.16 13.95
CA THR A 53 9.56 -0.74 15.25
C THR A 53 10.44 -1.97 15.08
N ALA A 54 10.11 -2.88 14.14
CA ALA A 54 10.96 -4.03 13.83
C ALA A 54 12.35 -3.60 13.36
N ALA A 55 12.44 -2.59 12.49
CA ALA A 55 13.71 -2.02 12.06
C ALA A 55 14.50 -1.41 13.23
N LEU A 56 13.81 -0.72 14.15
CA LEU A 56 14.42 -0.16 15.35
C LEU A 56 14.99 -1.25 16.27
N VAL A 57 14.20 -2.31 16.52
CA VAL A 57 14.63 -3.47 17.30
C VAL A 57 15.81 -4.16 16.62
N MET A 58 15.77 -4.41 15.31
CA MET A 58 16.89 -4.98 14.57
C MET A 58 18.12 -4.06 14.60
N ARG A 59 17.94 -2.75 14.57
CA ARG A 59 19.04 -1.78 14.63
C ARG A 59 19.75 -1.80 15.99
N PHE A 60 19.00 -1.89 17.09
CA PHE A 60 19.56 -1.85 18.44
C PHE A 60 19.94 -3.23 19.00
N ALA A 61 19.13 -4.27 18.74
CA ALA A 61 19.42 -5.65 19.14
C ALA A 61 20.37 -6.37 18.16
N GLY A 62 20.42 -5.95 16.89
CA GLY A 62 21.29 -6.52 15.86
C GLY A 62 22.72 -6.00 15.85
N GLY A 63 23.09 -5.10 16.76
CA GLY A 63 24.47 -4.64 16.94
C GLY A 63 25.48 -5.75 17.30
N ARG A 64 25.03 -6.99 17.53
CA ARG A 64 25.89 -8.15 17.82
C ARG A 64 25.76 -9.34 16.87
N ARG A 65 25.01 -9.30 15.76
CA ARG A 65 25.03 -10.42 14.79
C ARG A 65 25.05 -9.94 13.34
N PRO A 66 26.06 -10.35 12.55
CA PRO A 66 26.10 -10.05 11.12
C PRO A 66 25.01 -10.86 10.41
N ARG A 67 24.05 -10.15 9.83
CA ARG A 67 23.45 -10.41 8.51
C ARG A 67 23.52 -11.87 8.03
N ARG A 68 22.76 -12.78 8.64
CA ARG A 68 22.64 -14.17 8.16
C ARG A 68 21.20 -14.67 8.11
N GLN A 69 20.31 -13.92 7.47
CA GLN A 69 18.96 -14.42 7.21
C GLN A 69 18.32 -13.87 5.92
N ALA A 70 19.15 -13.57 4.92
CA ALA A 70 18.67 -13.23 3.57
C ALA A 70 19.41 -13.99 2.46
N LYS A 71 20.05 -15.13 2.77
CA LYS A 71 20.84 -15.89 1.79
C LYS A 71 20.80 -17.42 2.00
N ASP A 72 19.68 -17.98 2.46
CA ASP A 72 19.49 -19.45 2.53
C ASP A 72 18.33 -19.89 1.61
N ALA A 73 18.32 -19.38 0.37
CA ALA A 73 17.37 -19.78 -0.68
C ALA A 73 18.05 -20.14 -2.01
N GLY A 74 19.30 -20.62 -1.99
CA GLY A 74 19.96 -21.07 -3.21
C GLY A 74 21.47 -21.13 -3.12
N HIS A 75 21.96 -22.33 -2.85
CA HIS A 75 23.25 -22.92 -3.21
C HIS A 75 23.92 -23.62 -2.03
N GLU A 76 23.85 -24.94 -2.12
CA GLU A 76 24.69 -25.93 -1.45
C GLU A 76 26.11 -25.41 -1.28
N THR A 77 26.63 -25.52 -0.06
CA THR A 77 28.06 -25.51 0.18
C THR A 77 28.65 -26.74 -0.50
N VAL A 78 29.08 -26.60 -1.76
CA VAL A 78 29.94 -27.57 -2.44
C VAL A 78 31.25 -27.62 -1.64
N THR A 79 31.40 -28.65 -0.82
CA THR A 79 32.67 -29.00 -0.20
C THR A 79 33.56 -29.60 -1.27
N LEU A 80 34.38 -28.77 -1.91
CA LEU A 80 35.43 -29.21 -2.83
C LEU A 80 36.49 -29.95 -2.00
N GLU A 81 36.59 -31.28 -2.16
CA GLU A 81 37.63 -32.08 -1.50
C GLU A 81 38.99 -31.77 -2.14
N ALA A 82 39.78 -30.93 -1.48
CA ALA A 82 41.15 -30.69 -1.89
C ALA A 82 42.02 -31.92 -1.56
N ARG A 83 42.22 -32.82 -2.53
CA ARG A 83 43.18 -33.92 -2.41
C ARG A 83 44.60 -33.42 -2.69
N ARG A 84 45.54 -33.73 -1.80
CA ARG A 84 46.96 -33.36 -1.93
C ARG A 84 47.65 -34.26 -2.96
N THR A 85 48.13 -33.69 -4.06
CA THR A 85 48.89 -34.40 -5.10
C THR A 85 50.36 -33.97 -5.03
N PRO A 86 51.36 -34.82 -5.34
CA PRO A 86 52.78 -34.46 -5.17
C PRO A 86 53.28 -33.26 -6.00
N ARG A 87 52.48 -32.75 -6.96
CA ARG A 87 52.79 -31.57 -7.78
C ARG A 87 52.00 -30.31 -7.37
N GLY A 88 51.23 -30.36 -6.29
CA GLY A 88 50.43 -29.24 -5.79
C GLY A 88 49.01 -29.64 -5.41
N TRP A 89 48.17 -28.63 -5.17
CA TRP A 89 46.75 -28.81 -4.88
C TRP A 89 45.95 -28.68 -6.18
N THR A 90 45.11 -29.66 -6.49
CA THR A 90 44.11 -29.60 -7.57
C THR A 90 42.72 -29.58 -6.93
N VAL A 91 41.83 -28.72 -7.45
CA VAL A 91 40.47 -28.50 -6.94
C VAL A 91 39.49 -28.99 -8.02
N GLU A 92 38.65 -29.96 -7.69
CA GLU A 92 37.50 -30.41 -8.50
C GLU A 92 36.21 -30.24 -7.70
#